data_AF-A0A2V9BLE1-F1
#
_entry.id   AF-A0A2V9BLE1-F1
#
_cell.length_a   1.000
_cell.length_b   1.000
_cell.length_c   1.000
_cell.angle_alpha   90.00
_cell.angle_beta   90.00
_cell.angle_gamma   90.00
#
_symmetry.space_group_name_H-M   'P 1'
#
loop_
_entity.id
_entity.type
_entity.pdbx_description
1 polymer ?
#
loop_
_entity_poly.entity_id
_entity_poly.type
_entity_poly.pdbx_seq_one_letter_code
_entity_poly.pdbx_strand_id
1 'polypeptide(L)'
;MAASRAAAFFLVYCAFVGAKGGAVVCAQARAPVEIVANVELVQIPVTIFDDKGAVATGLKKSDFRLFEDGIEQRILYFDQERVPVSFVVLADLSSSMTRKIPFVQD
;
A
#
# COMPACT_ATOMS: atom_id res chain seq x y z
N MET A 1 -72.59 31.14 44.28
CA MET A 1 -71.59 31.47 43.24
C MET A 1 -70.35 30.63 43.48
N ALA A 2 -70.28 29.48 42.82
CA ALA A 2 -69.26 28.44 43.00
C ALA A 2 -68.36 28.42 41.75
N ALA A 3 -67.28 29.21 41.76
CA ALA A 3 -66.27 29.22 40.69
C ALA A 3 -65.02 30.00 41.15
N SER A 4 -64.21 29.48 42.08
CA SER A 4 -62.92 30.11 42.42
C SER A 4 -61.89 29.19 43.11
N ARG A 5 -62.30 28.02 43.63
CA ARG A 5 -61.37 27.13 44.35
C ARG A 5 -60.59 26.18 43.43
N ALA A 6 -61.09 25.90 42.22
CA ALA A 6 -60.44 25.00 41.26
C ALA A 6 -59.19 25.61 40.59
N ALA A 7 -59.17 26.94 40.40
CA ALA A 7 -58.05 27.63 39.72
C ALA A 7 -56.78 27.70 40.57
N ALA A 8 -56.91 27.81 41.91
CA ALA A 8 -55.78 27.85 42.82
C ALA A 8 -55.05 26.50 42.93
N PHE A 9 -55.80 25.38 42.90
CA PHE A 9 -55.20 24.04 42.88
C PHE A 9 -54.51 23.72 41.54
N PHE A 10 -55.03 24.25 40.44
CA PHE A 10 -54.43 24.07 39.11
C PHE A 10 -53.11 24.83 38.94
N LEU A 11 -53.00 26.04 39.49
CA LEU A 11 -51.76 26.83 39.45
C LEU A 11 -50.64 26.26 40.33
N VAL A 12 -50.97 25.61 41.46
CA VAL A 12 -49.98 24.93 42.30
C VAL A 12 -49.51 23.61 41.67
N TYR A 13 -50.39 22.90 40.96
CA TYR A 13 -50.05 21.65 40.28
C TYR A 13 -49.02 21.85 39.15
N CYS A 14 -49.11 22.95 38.39
CA CYS A 14 -48.13 23.27 37.35
C CYS A 14 -46.73 23.61 37.88
N ALA A 15 -46.59 24.07 39.13
CA ALA A 15 -45.29 24.37 39.73
C ALA A 15 -44.54 23.12 40.21
N PHE A 16 -45.25 22.04 40.54
CA PHE A 16 -44.63 20.78 41.02
C PHE A 16 -44.24 19.80 39.89
N VAL A 17 -44.72 19.99 38.66
CA VAL A 17 -44.40 19.14 37.50
C VAL A 17 -43.20 19.69 36.69
N GLY A 18 -42.44 20.63 37.24
CA GLY A 18 -41.28 21.27 36.60
C GLY A 18 -39.93 20.53 36.74
N ALA A 19 -39.91 19.27 37.19
CA ALA A 19 -38.66 18.54 37.38
C ALA A 19 -38.74 17.11 36.83
N LYS A 20 -38.51 16.96 35.52
CA LYS A 20 -37.83 15.76 35.02
C LYS A 20 -36.72 16.21 34.07
N GLY A 21 -35.51 16.22 34.63
CA GLY A 21 -34.29 16.50 33.89
C GLY A 21 -34.19 15.60 32.68
N GLY A 22 -34.21 16.22 31.51
CA GLY A 22 -33.73 15.57 30.30
C GLY A 22 -32.23 15.41 30.44
N ALA A 23 -31.78 14.16 30.64
CA ALA A 23 -30.40 13.83 30.38
C ALA A 23 -30.13 14.19 28.91
N VAL A 24 -29.27 15.18 28.69
CA VAL A 24 -28.70 15.43 27.37
C VAL A 24 -27.88 14.20 27.05
N VAL A 25 -28.43 13.30 26.22
CA VAL A 25 -27.64 12.27 25.58
C VAL A 25 -26.81 12.99 24.54
N CYS A 26 -25.61 13.43 24.93
CA CYS A 26 -24.59 13.81 23.97
C CYS A 26 -24.33 12.58 23.11
N ALA A 27 -24.69 12.64 21.83
CA ALA A 27 -24.29 11.63 20.86
C ALA A 27 -22.75 11.60 20.88
N GLN A 28 -22.18 10.57 21.50
CA GLN A 28 -20.75 10.41 21.58
C GLN A 28 -20.26 10.08 20.18
N ALA A 29 -19.73 11.09 19.48
CA ALA A 29 -19.08 10.92 18.18
C ALA A 29 -17.97 9.90 18.37
N ARG A 30 -18.19 8.67 17.87
CA ARG A 30 -17.22 7.61 17.94
C ARG A 30 -16.05 8.04 17.08
N ALA A 31 -14.87 8.21 17.70
CA ALA A 31 -13.66 8.52 16.96
C ALA A 31 -13.48 7.47 15.84
N PRO A 32 -13.11 7.90 14.63
CA PRO A 32 -12.91 6.97 13.52
C PRO A 32 -11.88 5.92 13.95
N VAL A 33 -12.24 4.65 13.80
CA VAL A 33 -11.32 3.53 14.06
C VAL A 33 -10.35 3.49 12.89
N GLU A 34 -9.10 3.87 13.13
CA GLU A 34 -8.03 3.75 12.17
C GLU A 34 -7.46 2.33 12.24
N ILE A 35 -7.64 1.55 11.17
CA ILE A 35 -7.07 0.21 11.06
C ILE A 35 -5.68 0.35 10.43
N VAL A 36 -4.64 0.23 11.26
CA VAL A 36 -3.25 0.19 10.81
C VAL A 36 -2.83 -1.27 10.68
N ALA A 37 -2.39 -1.66 9.49
CA ALA A 37 -1.85 -2.99 9.22
C ALA A 37 -0.42 -2.85 8.68
N ASN A 38 0.50 -3.67 9.21
CA ASN A 38 1.85 -3.79 8.65
C ASN A 38 1.79 -4.75 7.46
N VAL A 39 2.30 -4.31 6.31
CA VAL A 39 2.41 -5.12 5.10
C VAL A 39 3.87 -5.22 4.70
N GLU A 40 4.29 -6.41 4.29
CA GLU A 40 5.63 -6.66 3.76
C GLU A 40 5.56 -6.70 2.23
N LEU A 41 6.41 -5.90 1.58
CA LEU A 41 6.58 -5.92 0.14
C LEU A 41 7.73 -6.85 -0.21
N VAL A 42 7.42 -7.95 -0.88
CA VAL A 42 8.43 -8.94 -1.32
C VAL A 42 8.76 -8.71 -2.79
N GLN A 43 10.05 -8.58 -3.10
CA GLN A 43 10.54 -8.47 -4.48
C GLN A 43 11.00 -9.83 -5.00
N ILE A 44 10.53 -10.20 -6.21
CA ILE A 44 10.84 -11.48 -6.85
C ILE A 44 11.55 -11.21 -8.17
N PRO A 45 12.89 -11.29 -8.21
CA PRO A 45 13.64 -11.12 -9.46
C PRO A 45 13.52 -12.37 -10.34
N VAL A 46 13.19 -12.18 -11.60
CA VAL A 46 13.10 -13.26 -12.60
C VAL A 46 13.85 -12.88 -13.87
N THR A 47 14.57 -13.84 -14.46
CA THR A 47 15.23 -13.68 -15.76
C THR A 47 14.72 -14.77 -16.69
N ILE A 48 14.27 -14.37 -17.87
CA ILE A 48 13.71 -15.27 -18.89
C ILE A 48 14.62 -15.22 -20.11
N PHE A 49 14.92 -16.39 -20.67
CA PHE A 49 15.68 -16.53 -21.90
C PHE A 49 14.77 -17.05 -23.02
N ASP A 50 15.05 -16.62 -24.25
CA ASP A 50 14.42 -17.17 -25.45
C ASP A 50 15.04 -18.52 -25.87
N ASP A 51 14.52 -19.09 -26.94
CA ASP A 51 14.99 -20.35 -27.53
C ASP A 51 16.43 -20.29 -28.05
N LYS A 52 16.96 -19.09 -28.28
CA LYS A 52 18.33 -18.82 -28.75
C LYS A 52 19.27 -18.46 -27.60
N GLY A 53 18.79 -18.42 -26.36
CA GLY A 53 19.56 -18.10 -25.16
C GLY A 53 19.76 -16.60 -24.92
N ALA A 54 19.08 -15.72 -25.67
CA ALA A 54 19.06 -14.29 -25.40
C ALA A 54 18.03 -13.94 -24.32
N VAL A 55 18.25 -12.86 -23.57
CA VAL A 55 17.28 -12.40 -22.56
C VAL A 55 16.00 -11.96 -23.27
N ALA A 56 14.87 -12.55 -22.88
CA ALA A 56 13.57 -12.22 -23.44
C ALA A 56 13.20 -10.76 -23.13
N THR A 57 12.91 -9.98 -24.16
CA THR A 57 12.55 -8.56 -24.04
C THR A 57 11.08 -8.31 -24.36
N GLY A 58 10.49 -7.30 -23.73
CA GLY A 58 9.13 -6.83 -24.08
C GLY A 58 7.99 -7.60 -23.39
N LEU A 59 8.31 -8.43 -22.40
CA LEU A 59 7.30 -9.09 -21.57
C LEU A 59 6.48 -8.05 -20.80
N LYS A 60 5.19 -8.30 -20.65
CA LYS A 60 4.28 -7.45 -19.88
C LYS A 60 3.91 -8.14 -18.59
N LYS A 61 3.45 -7.37 -17.61
CA LYS A 61 2.88 -7.89 -16.35
C LYS A 61 1.82 -8.99 -16.59
N SER A 62 1.06 -8.90 -17.68
CA SER A 62 0.03 -9.89 -18.08
C SER A 62 0.59 -11.26 -18.45
N ASP A 63 1.88 -11.35 -18.75
CA ASP A 63 2.53 -12.58 -19.20
C ASP A 63 3.00 -13.44 -18.02
N PHE A 64 2.78 -12.96 -16.79
CA PHE A 64 3.18 -13.61 -15.54
C PHE A 64 1.98 -13.94 -14.68
N ARG A 65 2.04 -15.09 -14.01
CA ARG A 65 1.14 -15.49 -12.92
C ARG A 65 2.00 -15.85 -11.73
N LEU A 66 1.73 -15.23 -10.59
CA LEU A 66 2.44 -15.51 -9.35
C LEU A 66 1.58 -16.41 -8.50
N PHE A 67 2.18 -17.47 -7.95
CA PHE A 67 1.50 -18.35 -7.00
C PHE A 67 2.35 -18.47 -5.74
N GLU A 68 1.68 -18.45 -4.60
CA GLU A 68 2.25 -18.73 -3.29
C GLU A 68 1.41 -19.83 -2.66
N ASP A 69 2.04 -20.95 -2.32
CA ASP A 69 1.36 -22.15 -1.79
C ASP A 69 0.15 -22.61 -2.63
N GLY A 70 0.25 -22.43 -3.95
CA GLY A 70 -0.81 -22.79 -4.91
C GLY A 70 -1.94 -21.76 -5.04
N ILE A 71 -1.89 -20.65 -4.30
CA ILE A 71 -2.85 -19.54 -4.39
C ILE A 71 -2.29 -18.47 -5.32
N GLU A 72 -3.08 -18.03 -6.30
CA GLU A 72 -2.66 -16.96 -7.23
C GLU A 72 -2.60 -15.61 -6.51
N GLN A 73 -1.44 -14.98 -6.56
CA GLN A 73 -1.16 -13.69 -5.94
C GLN A 73 -1.20 -12.57 -6.97
N ARG A 74 -1.74 -11.42 -6.55
CA ARG A 74 -1.78 -10.23 -7.39
C ARG A 74 -0.42 -9.55 -7.38
N ILE A 75 0.23 -9.47 -8.53
CA ILE A 75 1.41 -8.63 -8.74
C ILE A 75 0.98 -7.17 -8.56
N LEU A 76 1.55 -6.44 -7.59
CA LEU A 76 1.25 -5.03 -7.38
C LEU A 76 2.13 -4.15 -8.29
N TYR A 77 3.45 -4.34 -8.18
CA TYR A 77 4.46 -3.63 -8.95
C TYR A 77 5.14 -4.58 -9.94
N PHE A 78 5.39 -4.11 -11.15
CA PHE A 78 6.12 -4.83 -12.17
C PHE A 78 7.08 -3.84 -12.83
N ASP A 79 8.36 -4.19 -12.85
CA ASP A 79 9.39 -3.39 -13.49
C ASP A 79 10.34 -4.28 -14.28
N GLN A 80 10.90 -3.71 -15.34
CA GLN A 80 11.90 -4.34 -16.20
C GLN A 80 13.22 -3.62 -16.01
N GLU A 81 13.95 -4.01 -14.98
CA GLU A 81 15.22 -3.38 -14.69
C GLU A 81 16.28 -3.86 -15.69
N ARG A 82 16.67 -2.96 -16.60
CA ARG A 82 17.91 -3.12 -17.37
C ARG A 82 19.04 -2.60 -16.51
N VAL A 83 19.73 -3.52 -15.84
CA VAL A 83 20.95 -3.17 -15.10
C VAL A 83 22.03 -2.77 -16.12
N PRO A 84 22.51 -1.51 -16.12
CA PRO A 84 23.62 -1.13 -16.99
C PRO A 84 24.87 -1.86 -16.51
N VAL A 85 25.50 -2.60 -17.42
CA VAL A 85 26.76 -3.30 -17.12
C VAL A 85 27.92 -2.42 -17.59
N SER A 86 28.83 -2.11 -16.66
CA SER A 86 30.05 -1.35 -16.95
C SER A 86 31.24 -2.29 -16.86
N PHE A 87 32.01 -2.40 -17.94
CA PHE A 87 33.27 -3.14 -17.96
C PHE A 87 34.45 -2.18 -18.09
N VAL A 88 35.54 -2.49 -17.38
CA VAL A 88 36.82 -1.80 -17.54
C VAL A 88 37.81 -2.82 -18.07
N VAL A 89 38.31 -2.59 -19.29
CA VAL A 89 39.34 -3.41 -19.91
C VAL A 89 40.68 -2.74 -19.65
N LEU A 90 41.58 -3.46 -18.98
CA LEU A 90 42.94 -3.02 -18.70
C LEU A 90 43.89 -3.85 -19.55
N ALA A 91 44.64 -3.18 -20.44
CA ALA A 91 45.66 -3.80 -21.27
C ALA A 91 47.05 -3.39 -20.80
N ASP A 92 47.93 -4.37 -20.63
CA ASP A 92 49.35 -4.13 -20.37
C ASP A 92 50.09 -3.92 -21.70
N LEU A 93 50.92 -2.86 -21.76
CA LEU A 93 51.72 -2.47 -22.93
C LEU A 93 53.20 -2.84 -22.78
N SER A 94 53.54 -3.68 -21.80
CA SER A 94 54.91 -4.18 -21.64
C SER A 94 55.38 -4.98 -22.88
N SER A 95 56.70 -5.05 -23.06
CA SER A 95 57.32 -5.70 -24.23
C SER A 95 56.91 -7.17 -24.42
N SER A 96 56.55 -7.89 -23.36
CA SER A 96 56.06 -9.27 -23.44
C SER A 96 54.64 -9.39 -24.02
N MET A 97 53.84 -8.32 -23.95
CA MET A 97 52.49 -8.23 -24.52
C MET A 97 52.46 -7.78 -25.99
N THR A 98 53.61 -7.38 -26.56
CA THR A 98 53.74 -6.89 -27.96
C THR A 98 53.10 -7.79 -29.01
N ARG A 99 53.10 -9.12 -28.81
CA ARG A 99 52.48 -10.08 -29.75
C ARG A 99 50.95 -10.23 -29.60
N LYS A 100 50.37 -9.74 -28.51
CA LYS A 100 48.95 -9.93 -28.14
C LYS A 100 48.12 -8.65 -28.26
N ILE A 101 48.75 -7.47 -28.21
CA ILE A 101 48.08 -6.17 -28.32
C ILE A 101 47.35 -5.96 -29.66
N PRO A 102 47.88 -6.37 -30.83
CA PRO A 102 47.17 -6.15 -32.10
C PRO A 102 45.77 -6.80 -32.12
N PHE A 103 45.61 -7.96 -31.47
CA PHE A 103 44.32 -8.66 -31.38
C PHE A 103 43.27 -7.94 -30.50
N VAL A 104 43.71 -7.04 -29.61
CA VAL A 104 42.82 -6.25 -28.74
C VAL A 104 42.40 -4.93 -29.40
N GLN A 105 43.05 -4.54 -30.51
CA GLN A 105 42.84 -3.26 -31.20
C GLN A 105 41.92 -3.36 -32.43
N ASP A 106 41.56 -4.58 -32.86
CA ASP A 106 40.60 -4.88 -33.94
C ASP A 106 39.20 -5.17 -33.37
#